data_AF-A0A231R250-F1
#
_entry.id   AF-A0A231R250-F1
#
_cell.length_a   1.000
_cell.length_b   1.000
_cell.length_c   1.000
_cell.angle_alpha   90.00
_cell.angle_beta   90.00
_cell.angle_gamma   90.00
#
_symmetry.space_group_name_H-M   'P 1'
#
loop_
_entity.id
_entity.type
_entity.pdbx_description
1 polymer ?
#
loop_
_entity_poly.entity_id
_entity_poly.type
_entity_poly.pdbx_seq_one_letter_code
_entity_poly.pdbx_strand_id
1 'polypeptide(L)'
;MSSFIFLNNSTALRASSSSRASSSSLTSISSSRDSDCSCCATSSCLSSMSFRLRPPTDWQPTIMANNNAHTTHPSLFDVLMFTNDFPSRKIAGRRRSEQANQPHLTSTNRLGNPAHFIVVAERSVLSITIGTIRQLLAAMAGKASGLWHSRRLVRERQPLVCEPRPQPSPNLPAASSYAMEDKQLVELIRRETAALNRNNVTRTAAYLEMYRTFPELHWAFLAHMVSRNGGWNMTDLKGEWLPRLLDSRLAEAIFRMLETCNGLIFKDAYPQLRLYAESRRSGRNLFGLLSEFGVSEFMPPFWDRFLTDGNSVPLTEALIVNEQNNIQLRVLDEPYYKRTVLDSAVFRSLPLLQTNQTVFPLWRGEASREARPLRLAGRVLESFADLRERIEFGIDLYGVLFGYPRVLRAAVSFARHVPHTGSRADYWPHRFATRANGKNGEFAEAEQAAGNSPWLSPSLAEAWPDRPLSETREQDWYRDREALDYIQTVRPPRIVDLTHEHLLGQYKLQTAVLLARSFMNGARSRRTGLG
;
A
#
# COMPACT_ATOMS: atom_id res chain seq x y z
N MET A 1 9.24 -4.16 -2.83
CA MET A 1 8.14 -3.25 -2.50
C MET A 1 8.02 -3.15 -0.99
N SER A 2 6.84 -2.83 -0.44
CA SER A 2 6.54 -2.67 0.98
C SER A 2 5.08 -3.08 1.21
N SER A 3 4.74 -3.52 2.41
CA SER A 3 3.37 -3.96 2.72
C SER A 3 2.39 -2.79 2.88
N PHE A 4 1.18 -2.94 2.31
CA PHE A 4 0.14 -1.91 2.13
C PHE A 4 -1.26 -2.44 2.50
N ILE A 5 -2.13 -1.70 3.22
CA ILE A 5 -2.52 -2.20 4.57
C ILE A 5 -3.90 -1.60 5.02
N PHE A 6 -5.05 -2.26 5.36
CA PHE A 6 -5.49 -3.69 5.48
C PHE A 6 -6.57 -4.14 4.42
N LEU A 7 -7.74 -4.74 4.76
CA LEU A 7 -8.74 -5.35 3.82
C LEU A 7 -10.22 -5.17 4.30
N ASN A 8 -11.21 -5.20 3.38
CA ASN A 8 -12.64 -5.43 3.64
C ASN A 8 -13.19 -6.65 2.85
N ASN A 9 -13.85 -7.61 3.51
CA ASN A 9 -14.19 -8.90 2.89
C ASN A 9 -15.65 -9.35 3.17
N SER A 10 -16.44 -9.55 2.10
CA SER A 10 -17.86 -9.94 2.17
C SER A 10 -18.04 -11.44 1.95
N THR A 11 -18.40 -12.20 2.98
CA THR A 11 -18.52 -13.66 2.90
C THR A 11 -19.82 -14.13 2.23
N ALA A 12 -19.68 -14.77 1.07
CA ALA A 12 -20.73 -15.63 0.50
C ALA A 12 -20.73 -17.00 1.21
N LEU A 13 -21.80 -17.30 1.95
CA LEU A 13 -21.96 -18.58 2.65
C LEU A 13 -22.25 -19.72 1.66
N ARG A 14 -21.45 -20.80 1.72
CA ARG A 14 -21.87 -22.14 1.32
C ARG A 14 -21.58 -23.12 2.45
N ALA A 15 -22.60 -23.82 2.91
CA ALA A 15 -22.46 -24.89 3.87
C ALA A 15 -22.03 -26.18 3.15
N SER A 16 -21.07 -26.90 3.72
CA SER A 16 -20.73 -28.28 3.36
C SER A 16 -21.18 -29.21 4.49
N SER A 17 -22.07 -30.15 4.18
CA SER A 17 -22.53 -31.17 5.12
C SER A 17 -21.46 -32.24 5.37
N SER A 18 -21.48 -32.82 6.58
CA SER A 18 -20.54 -33.85 7.01
C SER A 18 -20.87 -35.24 6.46
N SER A 19 -19.84 -36.03 6.15
CA SER A 19 -19.88 -37.49 6.27
C SER A 19 -18.59 -38.01 6.91
N ARG A 20 -18.68 -39.15 7.60
CA ARG A 20 -17.53 -39.84 8.25
C ARG A 20 -17.10 -41.03 7.38
N ALA A 21 -15.80 -41.30 7.35
CA ALA A 21 -15.23 -42.63 7.08
C ALA A 21 -13.90 -42.76 7.86
N SER A 22 -13.49 -43.98 8.22
CA SER A 22 -12.42 -44.20 9.20
C SER A 22 -11.70 -45.55 9.09
N SER A 23 -10.42 -45.52 8.71
CA SER A 23 -9.39 -46.58 8.83
C SER A 23 -8.04 -45.93 8.43
N SER A 24 -6.86 -46.15 9.01
CA SER A 24 -6.14 -47.38 9.39
C SER A 24 -5.75 -48.23 8.15
N SER A 25 -4.50 -48.69 7.93
CA SER A 25 -3.28 -48.69 8.78
C SER A 25 -1.97 -48.69 7.97
N LEU A 26 -0.87 -48.26 8.61
CA LEU A 26 0.52 -48.78 8.59
C LEU A 26 1.18 -49.44 7.34
N THR A 27 2.51 -49.19 7.25
CA THR A 27 3.59 -50.03 6.65
C THR A 27 3.61 -50.28 5.12
N SER A 28 4.76 -50.53 4.47
CA SER A 28 6.18 -50.11 4.64
C SER A 28 7.04 -50.66 3.48
N ILE A 29 8.35 -50.39 3.49
CA ILE A 29 9.44 -51.04 2.72
C ILE A 29 9.67 -50.55 1.28
N SER A 30 10.97 -50.52 0.94
CA SER A 30 11.60 -50.06 -0.30
C SER A 30 11.90 -51.18 -1.30
N SER A 31 12.05 -50.83 -2.57
CA SER A 31 13.09 -51.41 -3.42
C SER A 31 13.61 -50.37 -4.43
N SER A 32 14.75 -50.66 -5.05
CA SER A 32 15.50 -49.77 -5.94
C SER A 32 15.72 -50.42 -7.32
N ARG A 33 16.43 -49.71 -8.21
CA ARG A 33 16.89 -50.11 -9.56
C ARG A 33 15.86 -50.00 -10.70
N ASP A 34 16.25 -49.82 -11.96
CA ASP A 34 17.44 -49.18 -12.58
C ASP A 34 17.14 -48.95 -14.08
N SER A 35 18.00 -48.19 -14.76
CA SER A 35 18.30 -48.24 -16.22
C SER A 35 17.17 -48.06 -17.25
N ASP A 36 17.32 -46.98 -18.03
CA ASP A 36 17.34 -46.94 -19.50
C ASP A 36 16.27 -47.65 -20.35
N CYS A 37 15.55 -46.85 -21.14
CA CYS A 37 15.52 -47.04 -22.59
C CYS A 37 15.16 -45.75 -23.34
N SER A 38 15.84 -45.47 -24.45
CA SER A 38 15.45 -44.43 -25.42
C SER A 38 14.49 -44.98 -26.47
N CYS A 39 13.55 -44.17 -26.96
CA CYS A 39 13.05 -44.34 -28.33
C CYS A 39 12.42 -43.06 -28.90
N CYS A 40 12.58 -42.85 -30.21
CA CYS A 40 11.96 -41.76 -30.95
C CYS A 40 10.84 -42.30 -31.87
N ALA A 41 9.63 -41.74 -31.76
CA ALA A 41 8.56 -41.77 -32.78
C ALA A 41 7.51 -40.69 -32.41
N THR A 42 7.38 -39.55 -33.08
CA THR A 42 6.77 -39.27 -34.41
C THR A 42 5.26 -39.58 -34.53
N SER A 43 4.49 -38.58 -35.00
CA SER A 43 3.19 -38.72 -35.71
C SER A 43 1.95 -39.15 -34.87
N SER A 44 0.72 -38.66 -35.07
CA SER A 44 0.18 -37.51 -35.84
C SER A 44 -1.27 -37.17 -35.37
N CYS A 45 -1.79 -36.04 -35.85
CA CYS A 45 -3.21 -35.67 -36.12
C CYS A 45 -4.36 -36.53 -35.50
N LEU A 46 -5.43 -35.92 -34.96
CA LEU A 46 -6.56 -35.50 -35.81
C LEU A 46 -7.61 -34.57 -35.14
N SER A 47 -8.41 -33.96 -36.01
CA SER A 47 -9.80 -33.48 -35.83
C SER A 47 -10.14 -32.45 -34.76
N SER A 48 -10.46 -31.26 -35.28
CA SER A 48 -11.38 -30.28 -34.70
C SER A 48 -12.78 -30.84 -34.39
N MET A 49 -13.42 -30.36 -33.34
CA MET A 49 -14.87 -30.12 -33.33
C MET A 49 -15.18 -28.74 -32.75
N SER A 50 -15.95 -27.94 -33.49
CA SER A 50 -16.48 -26.66 -33.02
C SER A 50 -17.91 -26.84 -32.54
N PHE A 51 -18.21 -26.40 -31.32
CA PHE A 51 -19.60 -26.22 -30.89
C PHE A 51 -19.81 -24.81 -30.31
N ARG A 52 -20.80 -24.10 -30.86
CA ARG A 52 -21.31 -22.85 -30.30
C ARG A 52 -22.51 -23.17 -29.42
N LEU A 53 -22.55 -22.64 -28.20
CA LEU A 53 -23.78 -22.52 -27.43
C LEU A 53 -23.97 -21.06 -26.98
N ARG A 54 -25.23 -20.62 -26.93
CA ARG A 54 -25.64 -19.27 -26.53
C ARG A 54 -25.94 -19.24 -25.02
N PRO A 55 -25.84 -18.06 -24.36
CA PRO A 55 -26.22 -17.93 -22.95
C PRO A 55 -27.75 -17.99 -22.75
N PRO A 56 -28.23 -18.46 -21.59
CA PRO A 56 -29.60 -18.26 -21.15
C PRO A 56 -29.82 -16.82 -20.66
N THR A 57 -31.07 -16.35 -20.68
CA THR A 57 -31.48 -15.02 -20.24
C THR A 57 -32.33 -15.05 -18.96
N ASP A 58 -32.65 -13.85 -18.46
CA ASP A 58 -33.81 -13.52 -17.61
C ASP A 58 -33.95 -14.18 -16.23
N TRP A 59 -33.62 -13.39 -15.19
CA TRP A 59 -34.26 -13.45 -13.88
C TRP A 59 -34.55 -12.03 -13.36
N GLN A 60 -35.83 -11.70 -13.17
CA GLN A 60 -36.27 -10.49 -12.46
C GLN A 60 -36.61 -10.83 -10.99
N PRO A 61 -36.22 -10.01 -10.00
CA PRO A 61 -36.73 -10.12 -8.64
C PRO A 61 -37.97 -9.21 -8.44
N THR A 62 -39.07 -9.81 -8.00
CA THR A 62 -40.33 -9.11 -7.68
C THR A 62 -40.18 -8.21 -6.45
N ILE A 63 -40.77 -7.00 -6.50
CA ILE A 63 -40.85 -6.11 -5.34
C ILE A 63 -41.96 -6.60 -4.39
N MET A 64 -41.58 -6.94 -3.16
CA MET A 64 -42.48 -7.11 -2.01
C MET A 64 -42.14 -6.06 -0.96
N ALA A 65 -43.04 -5.10 -0.75
CA ALA A 65 -42.90 -4.12 0.33
C ALA A 65 -43.35 -4.73 1.67
N ASN A 66 -42.58 -4.50 2.73
CA ASN A 66 -43.01 -4.83 4.09
C ASN A 66 -42.69 -3.67 5.02
N ASN A 67 -43.74 -3.07 5.62
CA ASN A 67 -43.60 -1.94 6.53
C ASN A 67 -43.38 -2.44 7.96
N ASN A 68 -42.22 -2.12 8.55
CA ASN A 68 -42.08 -2.09 10.00
C ASN A 68 -41.04 -1.02 10.39
N ALA A 69 -41.50 0.01 11.09
CA ALA A 69 -40.67 1.14 11.48
C ALA A 69 -40.17 0.97 12.93
N HIS A 70 -38.91 0.54 13.07
CA HIS A 70 -38.16 0.70 14.32
C HIS A 70 -37.01 1.67 14.10
N THR A 71 -36.92 2.69 14.95
CA THR A 71 -35.92 3.75 14.88
C THR A 71 -34.55 3.27 15.34
N THR A 72 -33.78 2.68 14.44
CA THR A 72 -32.33 2.50 14.63
C THR A 72 -31.63 3.85 14.44
N HIS A 73 -30.78 4.24 15.40
CA HIS A 73 -29.85 5.33 15.18
C HIS A 73 -28.76 4.87 14.18
N PRO A 74 -28.32 5.72 13.24
CA PRO A 74 -27.25 5.37 12.31
C PRO A 74 -25.96 5.08 13.08
N SER A 75 -25.27 4.02 12.68
CA SER A 75 -23.98 3.65 13.22
C SER A 75 -22.86 4.53 12.66
N LEU A 76 -21.64 4.39 13.22
CA LEU A 76 -20.43 5.04 12.70
C LEU A 76 -20.17 4.70 11.21
N PHE A 77 -20.62 3.51 10.78
CA PHE A 77 -20.45 2.98 9.43
C PHE A 77 -21.32 3.75 8.41
N ASP A 78 -22.58 4.00 8.75
CA ASP A 78 -23.56 4.60 7.84
C ASP A 78 -23.18 6.04 7.44
N VAL A 79 -22.73 6.83 8.41
CA VAL A 79 -22.34 8.24 8.21
C VAL A 79 -21.09 8.38 7.32
N LEU A 80 -20.20 7.38 7.31
CA LEU A 80 -18.99 7.39 6.48
C LEU A 80 -19.22 6.87 5.05
N MET A 81 -20.21 5.99 4.84
CA MET A 81 -20.43 5.32 3.55
C MET A 81 -21.35 6.09 2.58
N PHE A 82 -22.19 7.00 3.08
CA PHE A 82 -23.22 7.72 2.29
C PHE A 82 -22.71 8.69 1.20
N THR A 83 -21.40 8.75 0.93
CA THR A 83 -20.78 9.74 0.01
C THR A 83 -20.38 9.21 -1.37
N ASN A 84 -20.56 7.91 -1.64
CA ASN A 84 -20.09 7.28 -2.89
C ASN A 84 -21.12 7.20 -4.03
N ASP A 85 -22.43 7.32 -3.76
CA ASP A 85 -23.49 7.21 -4.78
C ASP A 85 -23.98 8.58 -5.27
N PHE A 86 -24.14 8.73 -6.59
CA PHE A 86 -24.56 9.99 -7.22
C PHE A 86 -25.52 9.80 -8.42
N PRO A 87 -26.85 9.80 -8.21
CA PRO A 87 -27.83 9.95 -9.27
C PRO A 87 -28.01 11.44 -9.60
N SER A 88 -27.46 11.90 -10.73
CA SER A 88 -27.51 13.31 -11.14
C SER A 88 -28.94 13.81 -11.39
N ARG A 89 -29.43 14.78 -10.60
CA ARG A 89 -30.64 15.57 -10.90
C ARG A 89 -30.40 17.07 -10.74
N LYS A 90 -31.06 17.85 -11.59
CA LYS A 90 -30.89 19.31 -11.71
C LYS A 90 -31.59 20.03 -10.56
N ILE A 91 -30.92 21.03 -9.97
CA ILE A 91 -31.55 21.99 -9.04
C ILE A 91 -31.93 23.24 -9.83
N ALA A 92 -33.22 23.57 -9.84
CA ALA A 92 -33.72 24.89 -10.26
C ALA A 92 -33.88 25.77 -9.01
N GLY A 93 -33.42 27.02 -9.07
CA GLY A 93 -33.36 27.89 -7.89
C GLY A 93 -34.63 28.70 -7.64
N ARG A 94 -34.76 29.19 -6.39
CA ARG A 94 -35.59 30.35 -6.05
C ARG A 94 -34.87 31.20 -5.01
N ARG A 95 -34.81 32.52 -5.24
CA ARG A 95 -34.46 33.49 -4.19
C ARG A 95 -35.72 33.81 -3.38
N ARG A 96 -35.57 34.01 -2.07
CA ARG A 96 -36.34 34.99 -1.31
C ARG A 96 -35.40 35.75 -0.38
N SER A 97 -35.79 36.98 -0.12
CA SER A 97 -35.13 37.97 0.74
C SER A 97 -36.09 38.35 1.84
N GLU A 98 -35.61 38.53 3.06
CA GLU A 98 -36.31 39.27 4.12
C GLU A 98 -35.26 39.93 5.02
N GLN A 99 -35.67 41.01 5.70
CA GLN A 99 -34.76 41.99 6.30
C GLN A 99 -34.81 41.99 7.84
N ALA A 100 -33.69 42.41 8.42
CA ALA A 100 -33.53 43.16 9.67
C ALA A 100 -34.52 42.96 10.84
N ASN A 101 -33.96 42.64 12.01
CA ASN A 101 -33.99 43.62 13.11
C ASN A 101 -32.86 43.39 14.14
N GLN A 102 -32.43 44.46 14.79
CA GLN A 102 -31.61 44.46 16.00
C GLN A 102 -32.40 45.11 17.15
N PRO A 103 -32.03 44.82 18.40
CA PRO A 103 -32.00 45.86 19.43
C PRO A 103 -30.68 45.91 20.20
N HIS A 104 -30.52 46.97 21.01
CA HIS A 104 -29.26 47.40 21.65
C HIS A 104 -28.85 46.61 22.92
N LEU A 105 -27.60 46.83 23.35
CA LEU A 105 -27.04 46.30 24.59
C LEU A 105 -27.66 46.95 25.85
N THR A 106 -27.73 46.16 26.92
CA THR A 106 -27.55 46.65 28.30
C THR A 106 -26.59 45.71 29.05
N SER A 107 -25.70 46.26 29.86
CA SER A 107 -24.67 45.51 30.59
C SER A 107 -25.03 45.32 32.06
N THR A 108 -25.01 44.10 32.57
CA THR A 108 -24.90 43.83 34.01
C THR A 108 -23.92 42.69 34.28
N ASN A 109 -23.03 42.88 35.26
CA ASN A 109 -22.14 41.82 35.75
C ASN A 109 -22.94 40.80 36.56
N ARG A 110 -22.76 39.50 36.29
CA ARG A 110 -23.00 38.43 37.27
C ARG A 110 -22.20 37.17 36.96
N LEU A 111 -21.82 36.52 38.06
CA LEU A 111 -21.13 35.25 38.27
C LEU A 111 -21.28 34.19 37.16
N GLY A 112 -20.18 33.46 36.89
CA GLY A 112 -20.09 32.48 35.81
C GLY A 112 -21.15 31.38 35.86
N ASN A 113 -21.99 31.34 34.83
CA ASN A 113 -23.07 30.37 34.67
C ASN A 113 -22.57 29.11 33.92
N PRO A 114 -22.75 27.88 34.45
CA PRO A 114 -22.31 26.65 33.78
C PRO A 114 -22.91 26.44 32.38
N ALA A 115 -24.10 26.99 32.10
CA ALA A 115 -24.69 26.96 30.75
C ALA A 115 -23.79 27.62 29.69
N HIS A 116 -22.95 28.59 30.09
CA HIS A 116 -22.03 29.28 29.17
C HIS A 116 -20.89 28.37 28.68
N PHE A 117 -20.48 27.37 29.46
CA PHE A 117 -19.51 26.36 29.02
C PHE A 117 -20.15 25.33 28.08
N ILE A 118 -21.39 24.90 28.37
CA ILE A 118 -22.13 23.94 27.52
C ILE A 118 -22.38 24.54 26.13
N VAL A 119 -22.89 25.78 26.05
CA VAL A 119 -23.16 26.45 24.77
C VAL A 119 -21.87 26.73 23.98
N VAL A 120 -20.73 26.95 24.64
CA VAL A 120 -19.42 27.07 23.97
C VAL A 120 -18.93 25.72 23.44
N ALA A 121 -19.13 24.63 24.19
CA ALA A 121 -18.77 23.27 23.75
C ALA A 121 -19.64 22.80 22.57
N GLU A 122 -20.95 23.05 22.57
CA GLU A 122 -21.82 22.71 21.44
C GLU A 122 -21.47 23.54 20.19
N ARG A 123 -21.23 24.86 20.35
CA ARG A 123 -20.83 25.72 19.22
C ARG A 123 -19.43 25.39 18.67
N SER A 124 -18.49 24.94 19.51
CA SER A 124 -17.19 24.48 19.04
C SER A 124 -17.31 23.17 18.26
N VAL A 125 -18.03 22.17 18.76
CA VAL A 125 -18.28 20.90 18.05
C VAL A 125 -19.03 21.11 16.72
N LEU A 126 -20.03 22.01 16.70
CA LEU A 126 -20.78 22.33 15.48
C LEU A 126 -19.93 23.09 14.44
N SER A 127 -19.08 24.03 14.87
CA SER A 127 -18.19 24.74 13.94
C SER A 127 -17.07 23.85 13.39
N ILE A 128 -16.51 22.95 14.22
CA ILE A 128 -15.52 21.96 13.81
C ILE A 128 -16.11 21.00 12.76
N THR A 129 -17.29 20.43 13.00
CA THR A 129 -17.95 19.52 12.04
C THR A 129 -18.28 20.20 10.72
N ILE A 130 -18.80 21.43 10.71
CA ILE A 130 -19.03 22.21 9.49
C ILE A 130 -17.72 22.49 8.73
N GLY A 131 -16.63 22.81 9.45
CA GLY A 131 -15.31 23.01 8.87
C GLY A 131 -14.79 21.77 8.14
N THR A 132 -14.86 20.59 8.78
CA THR A 132 -14.41 19.33 8.18
C THR A 132 -15.30 18.91 7.00
N ILE A 133 -16.63 19.06 7.09
CA ILE A 133 -17.55 18.79 5.96
C ILE A 133 -17.19 19.66 4.75
N ARG A 134 -16.87 20.95 4.95
CA ARG A 134 -16.42 21.85 3.88
C ARG A 134 -15.10 21.40 3.24
N GLN A 135 -14.17 20.86 4.03
CA GLN A 135 -12.90 20.31 3.53
C GLN A 135 -13.11 19.03 2.70
N LEU A 136 -13.99 18.13 3.14
CA LEU A 136 -14.38 16.92 2.39
C LEU A 136 -15.05 17.28 1.05
N LEU A 137 -16.02 18.21 1.05
CA LEU A 137 -16.69 18.68 -0.17
C LEU A 137 -15.71 19.31 -1.17
N ALA A 138 -14.77 20.15 -0.69
CA ALA A 138 -13.76 20.76 -1.53
C ALA A 138 -12.80 19.71 -2.14
N ALA A 139 -12.39 18.70 -1.38
CA ALA A 139 -11.57 17.61 -1.88
C ALA A 139 -12.30 16.73 -2.91
N MET A 140 -13.60 16.46 -2.72
CA MET A 140 -14.41 15.71 -3.69
C MET A 140 -14.60 16.46 -5.01
N ALA A 141 -14.79 17.79 -4.98
CA ALA A 141 -14.81 18.60 -6.21
C ALA A 141 -13.50 18.49 -7.02
N GLY A 142 -12.38 18.22 -6.34
CA GLY A 142 -11.08 17.97 -6.96
C GLY A 142 -11.01 16.74 -7.87
N LYS A 143 -11.90 15.73 -7.72
CA LYS A 143 -11.87 14.48 -8.49
C LYS A 143 -11.95 14.70 -10.01
N ALA A 144 -12.73 15.69 -10.46
CA ALA A 144 -12.82 16.06 -11.88
C ALA A 144 -11.47 16.56 -12.45
N SER A 145 -10.71 17.32 -11.65
CA SER A 145 -9.35 17.74 -12.03
C SER A 145 -8.35 16.58 -12.06
N GLY A 146 -8.51 15.59 -11.17
CA GLY A 146 -7.69 14.36 -11.15
C GLY A 146 -7.83 13.55 -12.44
N LEU A 147 -9.03 13.47 -13.03
CA LEU A 147 -9.23 12.86 -14.35
C LEU A 147 -8.54 13.64 -15.47
N TRP A 148 -8.60 14.98 -15.46
CA TRP A 148 -7.89 15.82 -16.44
C TRP A 148 -6.36 15.73 -16.30
N HIS A 149 -5.86 15.71 -15.05
CA HIS A 149 -4.45 15.54 -14.75
C HIS A 149 -3.93 14.14 -15.16
N SER A 150 -4.70 13.08 -14.88
CA SER A 150 -4.41 11.72 -15.36
C SER A 150 -4.31 11.71 -16.89
N ARG A 151 -5.31 12.24 -17.60
CA ARG A 151 -5.29 12.43 -19.07
C ARG A 151 -4.11 13.25 -19.60
N ARG A 152 -3.46 14.09 -18.78
CA ARG A 152 -2.24 14.85 -19.16
C ARG A 152 -0.95 14.05 -18.90
N LEU A 153 -0.94 13.17 -17.89
CA LEU A 153 0.19 12.29 -17.59
C LEU A 153 0.28 11.16 -18.62
N VAL A 154 -0.83 10.46 -18.87
CA VAL A 154 -0.88 9.25 -19.69
C VAL A 154 -0.82 9.48 -21.21
N ARG A 155 -0.55 10.71 -21.68
CA ARG A 155 -0.40 11.03 -23.11
C ARG A 155 0.86 10.39 -23.72
N GLU A 156 1.95 10.42 -22.96
CA GLU A 156 3.20 9.74 -23.31
C GLU A 156 3.19 8.39 -22.58
N ARG A 157 3.05 7.28 -23.31
CA ARG A 157 3.16 5.91 -22.76
C ARG A 157 4.35 5.19 -23.39
N GLN A 158 5.14 4.51 -22.57
CA GLN A 158 6.16 3.55 -23.00
C GLN A 158 5.57 2.12 -22.97
N PRO A 159 5.79 1.29 -23.99
CA PRO A 159 5.39 -0.11 -23.96
C PRO A 159 6.29 -0.91 -23.00
N LEU A 160 5.66 -1.63 -22.08
CA LEU A 160 6.30 -2.55 -21.14
C LEU A 160 5.95 -3.97 -21.59
N VAL A 161 6.70 -4.49 -22.58
CA VAL A 161 6.47 -5.80 -23.20
C VAL A 161 7.31 -6.89 -22.56
N CYS A 162 6.76 -8.09 -22.42
CA CYS A 162 7.50 -9.27 -21.91
C CYS A 162 8.12 -10.15 -23.01
N GLU A 163 8.01 -9.73 -24.27
CA GLU A 163 8.75 -10.30 -25.40
C GLU A 163 10.26 -10.04 -25.27
N PRO A 164 11.14 -10.94 -25.77
CA PRO A 164 12.58 -10.71 -25.78
C PRO A 164 12.95 -9.49 -26.63
N ARG A 165 13.89 -8.67 -26.15
CA ARG A 165 14.49 -7.60 -26.96
C ARG A 165 15.76 -8.12 -27.61
N PRO A 166 15.93 -8.02 -28.94
CA PRO A 166 17.23 -8.25 -29.56
C PRO A 166 18.19 -7.13 -29.11
N GLN A 167 19.11 -7.49 -28.23
CA GLN A 167 20.22 -6.67 -27.73
C GLN A 167 21.50 -7.50 -27.81
N PRO A 168 22.66 -6.90 -28.11
CA PRO A 168 23.93 -7.61 -28.02
C PRO A 168 24.23 -7.91 -26.55
N SER A 169 24.03 -9.16 -26.14
CA SER A 169 24.27 -9.58 -24.76
C SER A 169 25.76 -9.72 -24.46
N PRO A 170 26.21 -9.37 -23.24
CA PRO A 170 27.45 -9.90 -22.73
C PRO A 170 27.19 -11.38 -22.41
N ASN A 171 27.67 -12.29 -23.27
CA ASN A 171 27.54 -13.72 -23.08
C ASN A 171 28.45 -14.19 -21.93
N LEU A 172 28.02 -13.92 -20.69
CA LEU A 172 28.77 -14.24 -19.48
C LEU A 172 28.83 -15.76 -19.31
N PRO A 173 30.02 -16.39 -19.29
CA PRO A 173 30.11 -17.81 -19.00
C PRO A 173 29.54 -18.10 -17.60
N ALA A 174 28.90 -19.26 -17.47
CA ALA A 174 28.63 -19.83 -16.16
C ALA A 174 29.96 -19.95 -15.39
N ALA A 175 29.99 -19.52 -14.13
CA ALA A 175 31.22 -19.53 -13.36
C ALA A 175 31.79 -20.95 -13.23
N SER A 176 33.03 -21.15 -13.70
CA SER A 176 33.85 -22.27 -13.23
C SER A 176 33.98 -22.16 -11.71
N SER A 177 33.69 -23.24 -10.97
CA SER A 177 33.55 -23.20 -9.52
C SER A 177 34.85 -22.79 -8.81
N TYR A 178 34.93 -21.52 -8.42
CA TYR A 178 35.97 -20.99 -7.55
C TYR A 178 35.42 -20.98 -6.12
N ALA A 179 35.08 -22.16 -5.61
CA ALA A 179 34.28 -22.36 -4.40
C ALA A 179 34.80 -21.72 -3.09
N MET A 180 35.99 -21.12 -3.09
CA MET A 180 36.50 -20.27 -2.00
C MET A 180 36.15 -18.78 -2.23
N GLU A 181 36.34 -18.26 -3.45
CA GLU A 181 35.91 -16.90 -3.83
C GLU A 181 34.40 -16.74 -3.67
N ASP A 182 33.65 -17.73 -4.17
CA ASP A 182 32.19 -17.69 -4.18
C ASP A 182 31.62 -17.68 -2.75
N LYS A 183 32.25 -18.42 -1.82
CA LYS A 183 31.92 -18.39 -0.38
C LYS A 183 32.27 -17.05 0.28
N GLN A 184 33.43 -16.47 -0.05
CA GLN A 184 33.80 -15.14 0.44
C GLN A 184 32.84 -14.06 -0.07
N LEU A 185 32.37 -14.17 -1.32
CA LEU A 185 31.39 -13.28 -1.92
C LEU A 185 30.01 -13.42 -1.27
N VAL A 186 29.54 -14.65 -1.06
CA VAL A 186 28.27 -14.92 -0.35
C VAL A 186 28.30 -14.31 1.04
N GLU A 187 29.38 -14.50 1.79
CA GLU A 187 29.53 -13.94 3.14
C GLU A 187 29.63 -12.40 3.15
N LEU A 188 30.30 -11.80 2.15
CA LEU A 188 30.33 -10.35 1.96
C LEU A 188 28.92 -9.79 1.71
N ILE A 189 28.17 -10.40 0.79
CA ILE A 189 26.80 -9.99 0.46
C ILE A 189 25.85 -10.21 1.66
N ARG A 190 25.99 -11.31 2.42
CA ARG A 190 25.23 -11.53 3.67
C ARG A 190 25.48 -10.41 4.69
N ARG A 191 26.74 -10.02 4.90
CA ARG A 191 27.12 -8.92 5.82
C ARG A 191 26.61 -7.55 5.36
N GLU A 192 26.78 -7.23 4.08
CA GLU A 192 26.27 -5.98 3.49
C GLU A 192 24.74 -5.91 3.61
N THR A 193 24.05 -7.00 3.27
CA THR A 193 22.59 -7.11 3.38
C THR A 193 22.16 -6.91 4.83
N ALA A 194 22.78 -7.59 5.80
CA ALA A 194 22.44 -7.43 7.23
C ALA A 194 22.63 -5.98 7.72
N ALA A 195 23.73 -5.31 7.34
CA ALA A 195 24.00 -3.94 7.72
C ALA A 195 23.00 -2.93 7.12
N LEU A 196 22.61 -3.11 5.85
CA LEU A 196 21.65 -2.25 5.16
C LEU A 196 20.19 -2.57 5.52
N ASN A 197 19.90 -3.77 6.03
CA ASN A 197 18.58 -4.18 6.52
C ASN A 197 18.22 -3.62 7.92
N ARG A 198 19.07 -2.76 8.50
CA ARG A 198 18.88 -2.19 9.85
C ARG A 198 17.49 -1.57 10.08
N ASN A 199 16.99 -0.77 9.13
CA ASN A 199 15.66 -0.17 9.19
C ASN A 199 15.12 0.24 7.80
N ASN A 200 13.88 0.72 7.73
CA ASN A 200 13.26 1.13 6.46
C ASN A 200 14.05 2.25 5.74
N VAL A 201 14.69 3.20 6.44
CA VAL A 201 15.46 4.28 5.80
C VAL A 201 16.73 3.73 5.13
N THR A 202 17.49 2.84 5.79
CA THR A 202 18.71 2.26 5.21
C THR A 202 18.41 1.38 4.00
N ARG A 203 17.37 0.53 4.09
CA ARG A 203 16.89 -0.27 2.96
C ARG A 203 16.46 0.58 1.78
N THR A 204 15.68 1.63 2.05
CA THR A 204 15.19 2.55 1.02
C THR A 204 16.33 3.28 0.32
N ALA A 205 17.39 3.67 1.03
CA ALA A 205 18.57 4.28 0.44
C ALA A 205 19.33 3.30 -0.47
N ALA A 206 19.56 2.06 -0.02
CA ALA A 206 20.26 1.04 -0.79
C ALA A 206 19.56 0.70 -2.13
N TYR A 207 18.22 0.63 -2.15
CA TYR A 207 17.45 0.47 -3.39
C TYR A 207 17.66 1.61 -4.41
N LEU A 208 17.81 2.86 -3.94
CA LEU A 208 18.09 3.99 -4.83
C LEU A 208 19.49 3.91 -5.43
N GLU A 209 20.47 3.47 -4.65
CA GLU A 209 21.86 3.39 -5.12
C GLU A 209 22.06 2.26 -6.13
N MET A 210 21.42 1.10 -5.92
CA MET A 210 21.37 0.04 -6.93
C MET A 210 20.82 0.54 -8.27
N TYR A 211 19.74 1.32 -8.25
CA TYR A 211 19.15 1.89 -9.47
C TYR A 211 19.97 3.03 -10.09
N ARG A 212 20.73 3.80 -9.29
CA ARG A 212 21.64 4.83 -9.80
C ARG A 212 22.77 4.21 -10.62
N THR A 213 23.32 3.09 -10.15
CA THR A 213 24.40 2.35 -10.81
C THR A 213 23.89 1.50 -11.97
N PHE A 214 22.71 0.88 -11.84
CA PHE A 214 22.10 0.01 -12.84
C PHE A 214 20.63 0.43 -13.13
N PRO A 215 20.40 1.46 -13.96
CA PRO A 215 19.05 1.95 -14.30
C PRO A 215 18.14 0.91 -14.98
N GLU A 216 18.71 -0.18 -15.49
CA GLU A 216 18.01 -1.36 -16.02
C GLU A 216 17.31 -2.19 -14.93
N LEU A 217 17.74 -2.09 -13.66
CA LEU A 217 17.09 -2.72 -12.51
C LEU A 217 15.82 -1.93 -12.09
N HIS A 218 14.81 -1.92 -12.96
CA HIS A 218 13.54 -1.21 -12.74
C HIS A 218 12.91 -1.49 -11.36
N TRP A 219 12.92 -2.76 -10.91
CA TRP A 219 12.42 -3.14 -9.60
C TRP A 219 13.11 -2.41 -8.45
N ALA A 220 14.40 -2.09 -8.55
CA ALA A 220 15.13 -1.37 -7.49
C ALA A 220 14.58 0.05 -7.30
N PHE A 221 14.30 0.78 -8.39
CA PHE A 221 13.67 2.11 -8.26
C PHE A 221 12.23 2.04 -7.75
N LEU A 222 11.49 1.04 -8.23
CA LEU A 222 10.13 0.78 -7.80
C LEU A 222 10.08 0.47 -6.31
N ALA A 223 10.98 -0.40 -5.82
CA ALA A 223 11.17 -0.71 -4.42
C ALA A 223 11.61 0.51 -3.60
N HIS A 224 12.50 1.38 -4.10
CA HIS A 224 12.82 2.65 -3.44
C HIS A 224 11.56 3.53 -3.24
N MET A 225 10.86 3.85 -4.34
CA MET A 225 9.72 4.76 -4.32
C MET A 225 8.56 4.21 -3.48
N VAL A 226 8.35 2.89 -3.53
CA VAL A 226 7.37 2.17 -2.71
C VAL A 226 7.79 2.14 -1.23
N SER A 227 9.06 1.86 -0.93
CA SER A 227 9.56 1.75 0.44
C SER A 227 9.48 3.09 1.21
N ARG A 228 9.54 4.23 0.50
CA ARG A 228 9.21 5.54 1.08
C ARG A 228 7.78 5.63 1.63
N ASN A 229 6.82 5.05 0.90
CA ASN A 229 5.42 5.01 1.32
C ASN A 229 5.26 4.06 2.52
N GLY A 230 5.98 2.93 2.53
CA GLY A 230 6.10 2.05 3.69
C GLY A 230 6.65 2.76 4.94
N GLY A 231 7.64 3.65 4.75
CA GLY A 231 8.25 4.44 5.82
C GLY A 231 7.26 5.32 6.58
N TRP A 232 6.42 6.10 5.90
CA TRP A 232 5.41 6.88 6.63
C TRP A 232 4.27 6.05 7.18
N ASN A 233 3.95 4.90 6.57
CA ASN A 233 2.93 4.01 7.11
C ASN A 233 3.36 3.45 8.48
N MET A 234 4.68 3.45 8.77
CA MET A 234 5.23 3.18 10.09
C MET A 234 5.18 4.41 11.01
N THR A 235 5.59 5.59 10.55
CA THR A 235 5.71 6.78 11.43
C THR A 235 4.37 7.42 11.77
N ASP A 236 3.38 7.35 10.88
CA ASP A 236 2.02 7.83 11.14
C ASP A 236 1.32 7.11 12.29
N LEU A 237 1.75 5.89 12.65
CA LEU A 237 1.33 5.17 13.86
C LEU A 237 1.73 5.91 15.16
N LYS A 238 2.57 6.94 15.06
CA LYS A 238 2.88 7.97 16.07
C LYS A 238 2.75 9.40 15.52
N GLY A 239 2.01 9.56 14.42
CA GLY A 239 1.66 10.84 13.81
C GLY A 239 0.40 11.45 14.41
N GLU A 240 -0.21 12.38 13.69
CA GLU A 240 -1.34 13.18 14.18
C GLU A 240 -2.60 12.38 14.52
N TRP A 241 -2.95 11.39 13.67
CA TRP A 241 -4.29 10.78 13.68
C TRP A 241 -4.35 9.37 14.24
N LEU A 242 -3.46 8.46 13.83
CA LEU A 242 -3.57 7.06 14.19
C LEU A 242 -3.43 6.77 15.71
N PRO A 243 -2.57 7.48 16.49
CA PRO A 243 -2.56 7.36 17.97
C PRO A 243 -3.86 7.75 18.66
N ARG A 244 -4.77 8.44 17.96
CA ARG A 244 -6.09 8.84 18.46
C ARG A 244 -7.19 7.83 18.08
N LEU A 245 -6.87 6.81 17.27
CA LEU A 245 -7.78 5.77 16.76
C LEU A 245 -7.34 4.34 17.14
N LEU A 246 -6.04 4.12 17.33
CA LEU A 246 -5.42 2.85 17.69
C LEU A 246 -4.97 2.89 19.15
N ASP A 247 -5.11 1.78 19.87
CA ASP A 247 -4.37 1.60 21.12
C ASP A 247 -2.87 1.35 20.83
N SER A 248 -2.02 1.57 21.83
CA SER A 248 -0.57 1.47 21.68
C SER A 248 -0.06 0.06 21.39
N ARG A 249 -0.79 -1.00 21.79
CA ARG A 249 -0.41 -2.40 21.49
C ARG A 249 -0.74 -2.76 20.06
N LEU A 250 -1.89 -2.30 19.55
CA LEU A 250 -2.25 -2.46 18.15
C LEU A 250 -1.29 -1.66 17.25
N ALA A 251 -0.98 -0.40 17.57
CA ALA A 251 -0.01 0.40 16.83
C ALA A 251 1.40 -0.25 16.78
N GLU A 252 1.86 -0.76 17.93
CA GLU A 252 3.10 -1.55 18.07
C GLU A 252 3.08 -2.83 17.21
N ALA A 253 1.97 -3.56 17.17
CA ALA A 253 1.84 -4.79 16.38
C ALA A 253 1.77 -4.51 14.86
N ILE A 254 1.06 -3.44 14.44
CA ILE A 254 1.04 -2.95 13.06
C ILE A 254 2.47 -2.57 12.62
N PHE A 255 3.21 -1.83 13.46
CA PHE A 255 4.61 -1.47 13.19
C PHE A 255 5.51 -2.71 13.06
N ARG A 256 5.42 -3.68 13.99
CA ARG A 256 6.18 -4.93 13.91
C ARG A 256 5.93 -5.69 12.62
N MET A 257 4.67 -5.77 12.16
CA MET A 257 4.35 -6.44 10.90
C MET A 257 4.92 -5.69 9.69
N LEU A 258 4.75 -4.37 9.64
CA LEU A 258 5.32 -3.49 8.61
C LEU A 258 6.85 -3.61 8.49
N GLU A 259 7.55 -3.61 9.63
CA GLU A 259 9.01 -3.70 9.68
C GLU A 259 9.50 -5.11 9.33
N THR A 260 8.84 -6.15 9.84
CA THR A 260 9.11 -7.55 9.47
C THR A 260 8.95 -7.75 7.96
N CYS A 261 7.85 -7.29 7.38
CA CYS A 261 7.65 -7.34 5.93
C CYS A 261 8.78 -6.63 5.18
N ASN A 262 9.00 -5.34 5.45
CA ASN A 262 9.99 -4.54 4.74
C ASN A 262 11.41 -5.11 4.86
N GLY A 263 11.73 -5.75 5.99
CA GLY A 263 13.01 -6.41 6.21
C GLY A 263 13.17 -7.76 5.52
N LEU A 264 12.12 -8.58 5.46
CA LEU A 264 12.13 -9.84 4.69
C LEU A 264 12.27 -9.60 3.19
N ILE A 265 11.53 -8.61 2.67
CA ILE A 265 11.59 -8.19 1.26
C ILE A 265 13.03 -7.82 0.87
N PHE A 266 13.76 -7.15 1.77
CA PHE A 266 15.15 -6.77 1.54
C PHE A 266 16.12 -7.93 1.75
N LYS A 267 15.88 -8.82 2.73
CA LYS A 267 16.69 -10.04 2.94
C LYS A 267 16.67 -10.93 1.69
N ASP A 268 15.52 -11.09 1.05
CA ASP A 268 15.35 -11.86 -0.19
C ASP A 268 15.90 -11.12 -1.42
N ALA A 269 15.48 -9.87 -1.67
CA ALA A 269 15.72 -9.23 -2.95
C ALA A 269 17.11 -8.57 -3.06
N TYR A 270 17.63 -7.98 -1.98
CA TYR A 270 18.89 -7.20 -2.06
C TYR A 270 20.11 -8.06 -2.44
N PRO A 271 20.30 -9.30 -1.93
CA PRO A 271 21.36 -10.19 -2.41
C PRO A 271 21.30 -10.47 -3.92
N GLN A 272 20.10 -10.55 -4.50
CA GLN A 272 19.93 -10.78 -5.94
C GLN A 272 20.42 -9.57 -6.75
N LEU A 273 20.10 -8.35 -6.28
CA LEU A 273 20.60 -7.12 -6.89
C LEU A 273 22.14 -7.02 -6.74
N ARG A 274 22.71 -7.48 -5.62
CA ARG A 274 24.17 -7.57 -5.44
C ARG A 274 24.80 -8.61 -6.36
N LEU A 275 24.23 -9.81 -6.50
CA LEU A 275 24.71 -10.83 -7.45
C LEU A 275 24.69 -10.31 -8.89
N TYR A 276 23.69 -9.50 -9.28
CA TYR A 276 23.71 -8.81 -10.57
C TYR A 276 24.92 -7.88 -10.70
N ALA A 277 25.11 -6.97 -9.74
CA ALA A 277 26.23 -6.02 -9.76
C ALA A 277 27.60 -6.71 -9.82
N GLU A 278 27.77 -7.78 -9.05
CA GLU A 278 29.00 -8.57 -9.01
C GLU A 278 29.20 -9.41 -10.28
N SER A 279 28.12 -9.91 -10.91
CA SER A 279 28.17 -10.54 -12.23
C SER A 279 28.61 -9.54 -13.31
N ARG A 280 28.05 -8.33 -13.28
CA ARG A 280 28.43 -7.22 -14.18
C ARG A 280 29.88 -6.76 -13.96
N ARG A 281 30.39 -6.80 -12.72
CA ARG A 281 31.76 -6.42 -12.36
C ARG A 281 32.79 -7.50 -12.71
N SER A 282 32.45 -8.77 -12.54
CA SER A 282 33.37 -9.90 -12.70
C SER A 282 33.35 -10.56 -14.08
N GLY A 283 32.32 -10.31 -14.89
CA GLY A 283 32.16 -10.97 -16.20
C GLY A 283 31.73 -12.44 -16.11
N ARG A 284 31.25 -12.89 -14.95
CA ARG A 284 30.76 -14.26 -14.68
C ARG A 284 29.25 -14.23 -14.43
N ASN A 285 28.51 -15.26 -14.84
CA ASN A 285 27.17 -15.46 -14.30
C ASN A 285 27.29 -16.05 -12.87
N LEU A 286 26.77 -15.34 -11.87
CA LEU A 286 26.80 -15.72 -10.45
C LEU A 286 25.43 -16.14 -9.89
N PHE A 287 24.38 -16.24 -10.72
CA PHE A 287 23.03 -16.57 -10.23
C PHE A 287 22.85 -18.02 -9.75
N GLY A 288 23.81 -18.91 -10.01
CA GLY A 288 23.94 -20.19 -9.32
C GLY A 288 24.11 -20.05 -7.79
N LEU A 289 24.46 -18.86 -7.28
CA LEU A 289 24.56 -18.55 -5.84
C LEU A 289 23.25 -18.06 -5.22
N LEU A 290 22.13 -18.00 -5.95
CA LEU A 290 20.84 -17.51 -5.41
C LEU A 290 20.33 -18.36 -4.23
N SER A 291 20.54 -19.68 -4.26
CA SER A 291 20.15 -20.61 -3.20
C SER A 291 20.86 -20.35 -1.87
N GLU A 292 22.11 -19.86 -1.89
CA GLU A 292 22.86 -19.45 -0.69
C GLU A 292 22.24 -18.25 0.06
N PHE A 293 21.26 -17.57 -0.54
CA PHE A 293 20.51 -16.49 0.11
C PHE A 293 19.08 -16.89 0.49
N GLY A 294 18.68 -18.16 0.28
CA GLY A 294 17.32 -18.64 0.54
C GLY A 294 16.27 -18.06 -0.41
N VAL A 295 16.71 -17.65 -1.61
CA VAL A 295 15.85 -17.16 -2.69
C VAL A 295 15.15 -18.33 -3.38
N SER A 296 13.88 -18.13 -3.75
CA SER A 296 13.03 -19.15 -4.38
C SER A 296 13.59 -19.67 -5.71
N GLU A 297 13.38 -20.96 -5.98
CA GLU A 297 13.62 -21.61 -7.28
C GLU A 297 12.81 -20.98 -8.44
N PHE A 298 11.81 -20.15 -8.12
CA PHE A 298 11.12 -19.31 -9.10
C PHE A 298 12.03 -18.27 -9.77
N MET A 299 13.02 -17.73 -9.06
CA MET A 299 13.77 -16.53 -9.52
C MET A 299 14.90 -16.76 -10.54
N PRO A 300 15.73 -17.83 -10.49
CA PRO A 300 16.88 -17.98 -11.40
C PRO A 300 16.54 -17.84 -12.90
N PRO A 301 15.47 -18.44 -13.45
CA PRO A 301 15.14 -18.32 -14.87
C PRO A 301 14.91 -16.88 -15.35
N PHE A 302 14.43 -15.99 -14.48
CA PHE A 302 14.24 -14.58 -14.80
C PHE A 302 15.53 -13.78 -14.77
N TRP A 303 16.49 -14.16 -13.92
CA TRP A 303 17.82 -13.56 -13.86
C TRP A 303 18.70 -13.97 -15.04
N ASP A 304 18.73 -15.25 -15.39
CA ASP A 304 19.42 -15.75 -16.59
C ASP A 304 18.85 -15.14 -17.87
N ARG A 305 17.52 -15.02 -17.94
CA ARG A 305 16.85 -14.30 -19.03
C ARG A 305 17.26 -12.82 -19.06
N PHE A 306 17.29 -12.14 -17.92
CA PHE A 306 17.63 -10.71 -17.87
C PHE A 306 19.10 -10.43 -18.24
N LEU A 307 20.03 -11.33 -17.92
CA LEU A 307 21.40 -11.27 -18.46
C LEU A 307 21.42 -11.42 -20.00
N THR A 308 20.47 -12.17 -20.56
CA THR A 308 20.40 -12.49 -21.99
C THR A 308 19.72 -11.41 -22.83
N ASP A 309 18.52 -10.93 -22.45
CA ASP A 309 17.74 -9.97 -23.27
C ASP A 309 17.67 -8.54 -22.71
N GLY A 310 18.21 -8.31 -21.49
CA GLY A 310 18.19 -7.02 -20.81
C GLY A 310 16.77 -6.48 -20.54
N ASN A 311 15.73 -7.31 -20.64
CA ASN A 311 14.35 -6.86 -20.50
C ASN A 311 13.95 -6.81 -19.03
N SER A 312 13.91 -5.59 -18.49
CA SER A 312 13.50 -5.33 -17.10
C SER A 312 12.06 -5.72 -16.78
N VAL A 313 11.18 -5.98 -17.77
CA VAL A 313 9.74 -6.24 -17.52
C VAL A 313 9.52 -7.60 -16.85
N PRO A 314 9.90 -8.77 -17.43
CA PRO A 314 9.69 -10.06 -16.76
C PRO A 314 10.41 -10.17 -15.42
N LEU A 315 11.62 -9.64 -15.29
CA LEU A 315 12.35 -9.64 -14.02
C LEU A 315 11.65 -8.81 -12.94
N THR A 316 11.09 -7.64 -13.30
CA THR A 316 10.37 -6.81 -12.32
C THR A 316 9.06 -7.45 -11.88
N GLU A 317 8.32 -8.08 -12.80
CA GLU A 317 7.12 -8.85 -12.45
C GLU A 317 7.47 -10.06 -11.58
N ALA A 318 8.50 -10.83 -11.92
CA ALA A 318 8.94 -11.98 -11.14
C ALA A 318 9.38 -11.59 -9.72
N LEU A 319 10.16 -10.51 -9.56
CA LEU A 319 10.54 -9.99 -8.25
C LEU A 319 9.31 -9.53 -7.43
N ILE A 320 8.25 -8.99 -8.07
CA ILE A 320 6.98 -8.66 -7.38
C ILE A 320 6.25 -9.94 -6.93
N VAL A 321 6.16 -10.96 -7.79
CA VAL A 321 5.50 -12.24 -7.47
C VAL A 321 6.23 -12.97 -6.35
N ASN A 322 7.55 -13.10 -6.43
CA ASN A 322 8.39 -13.71 -5.40
C ASN A 322 8.26 -12.98 -4.06
N GLU A 323 8.23 -11.64 -4.09
CA GLU A 323 8.06 -10.82 -2.89
C GLU A 323 6.71 -11.08 -2.20
N GLN A 324 5.59 -10.99 -2.94
CA GLN A 324 4.27 -11.07 -2.33
C GLN A 324 3.91 -12.46 -1.82
N ASN A 325 4.46 -13.52 -2.43
CA ASN A 325 4.35 -14.89 -1.94
C ASN A 325 5.20 -15.12 -0.69
N ASN A 326 6.46 -14.64 -0.65
CA ASN A 326 7.27 -14.67 0.56
C ASN A 326 6.57 -13.97 1.75
N ILE A 327 5.95 -12.82 1.51
CA ILE A 327 5.18 -12.08 2.52
C ILE A 327 3.92 -12.84 2.98
N GLN A 328 3.23 -13.54 2.07
CA GLN A 328 2.10 -14.41 2.44
C GLN A 328 2.54 -15.49 3.43
N LEU A 329 3.50 -16.32 3.01
CA LEU A 329 3.96 -17.50 3.74
C LEU A 329 4.65 -17.16 5.07
N ARG A 330 5.45 -16.08 5.11
CA ARG A 330 6.30 -15.73 6.26
C ARG A 330 5.68 -14.71 7.21
N VAL A 331 4.60 -14.03 6.82
CA VAL A 331 3.97 -12.98 7.66
C VAL A 331 2.44 -13.06 7.73
N LEU A 332 1.71 -13.25 6.63
CA LEU A 332 0.24 -13.14 6.67
C LEU A 332 -0.44 -14.43 7.13
N ASP A 333 0.17 -15.57 6.82
CA ASP A 333 -0.23 -16.89 7.33
C ASP A 333 0.32 -17.15 8.75
N GLU A 334 1.13 -16.23 9.29
CA GLU A 334 1.73 -16.36 10.62
C GLU A 334 0.68 -16.10 11.73
N PRO A 335 0.45 -17.04 12.68
CA PRO A 335 -0.62 -16.94 13.66
C PRO A 335 -0.59 -15.74 14.62
N TYR A 336 0.56 -15.17 14.97
CA TYR A 336 0.62 -13.95 15.78
C TYR A 336 0.14 -12.74 14.98
N TYR A 337 0.67 -12.50 13.77
CA TYR A 337 0.26 -11.35 12.94
C TYR A 337 -1.19 -11.46 12.48
N LYS A 338 -1.67 -12.67 12.19
CA LYS A 338 -3.07 -12.91 11.87
C LYS A 338 -4.02 -12.47 13.00
N ARG A 339 -3.81 -13.00 14.21
CA ARG A 339 -4.69 -12.75 15.37
C ARG A 339 -4.53 -11.36 16.00
N THR A 340 -3.30 -10.85 16.08
CA THR A 340 -3.04 -9.54 16.74
C THR A 340 -3.23 -8.36 15.81
N VAL A 341 -3.17 -8.58 14.50
CA VAL A 341 -3.23 -7.50 13.51
C VAL A 341 -4.35 -7.73 12.50
N LEU A 342 -4.25 -8.69 11.58
CA LEU A 342 -5.22 -8.87 10.46
C LEU A 342 -6.68 -9.01 10.93
N ASP A 343 -6.91 -9.71 12.04
CA ASP A 343 -8.24 -9.91 12.65
C ASP A 343 -8.73 -8.70 13.47
N SER A 344 -7.95 -7.62 13.63
CA SER A 344 -8.37 -6.41 14.34
C SER A 344 -9.52 -5.69 13.62
N ALA A 345 -10.63 -5.47 14.32
CA ALA A 345 -11.79 -4.75 13.76
C ALA A 345 -11.46 -3.29 13.38
N VAL A 346 -10.56 -2.63 14.14
CA VAL A 346 -10.12 -1.26 13.85
C VAL A 346 -9.28 -1.22 12.58
N PHE A 347 -8.48 -2.25 12.29
CA PHE A 347 -7.75 -2.33 11.01
C PHE A 347 -8.67 -2.55 9.83
N ARG A 348 -9.62 -3.48 9.96
CA ARG A 348 -10.55 -3.83 8.89
C ARG A 348 -11.48 -2.68 8.50
N SER A 349 -11.56 -1.60 9.28
CA SER A 349 -12.23 -0.35 8.89
C SER A 349 -11.29 0.73 8.29
N LEU A 350 -9.97 0.70 8.49
CA LEU A 350 -9.04 1.68 7.88
C LEU A 350 -9.10 1.72 6.33
N PRO A 351 -9.23 0.60 5.59
CA PRO A 351 -9.41 0.61 4.13
C PRO A 351 -10.61 1.45 3.66
N LEU A 352 -11.69 1.54 4.44
CA LEU A 352 -12.86 2.37 4.11
C LEU A 352 -12.50 3.87 4.03
N LEU A 353 -11.46 4.28 4.75
CA LEU A 353 -10.91 5.62 4.66
C LEU A 353 -10.06 5.83 3.39
N GLN A 354 -9.75 4.77 2.65
CA GLN A 354 -8.90 4.74 1.45
C GLN A 354 -7.51 5.34 1.71
N THR A 355 -6.97 5.11 2.91
CA THR A 355 -5.65 5.59 3.35
C THR A 355 -4.48 4.77 2.80
N ASN A 356 -4.77 3.62 2.21
CA ASN A 356 -3.85 2.57 1.75
C ASN A 356 -3.16 2.95 0.42
N GLN A 357 -2.67 4.19 0.33
CA GLN A 357 -2.25 4.80 -0.93
C GLN A 357 -0.75 4.69 -1.12
N THR A 358 -0.35 4.28 -2.33
CA THR A 358 1.04 4.33 -2.77
C THR A 358 1.18 5.39 -3.85
N VAL A 359 2.01 6.39 -3.60
CA VAL A 359 2.16 7.59 -4.43
C VAL A 359 3.63 7.92 -4.76
N PHE A 360 3.79 8.51 -5.94
CA PHE A 360 5.03 8.97 -6.55
C PHE A 360 4.92 10.48 -6.82
N PRO A 361 5.81 11.33 -6.29
CA PRO A 361 5.72 12.77 -6.47
C PRO A 361 6.02 13.22 -7.89
N LEU A 362 5.17 14.11 -8.41
CA LEU A 362 5.29 14.66 -9.75
C LEU A 362 6.13 15.95 -9.76
N TRP A 363 7.32 15.85 -9.18
CA TRP A 363 8.32 16.90 -8.99
C TRP A 363 8.84 17.51 -10.30
N ARG A 364 9.18 18.80 -10.24
CA ARG A 364 9.50 19.70 -11.37
C ARG A 364 10.53 20.76 -10.95
N GLY A 365 11.61 20.33 -10.30
CA GLY A 365 12.60 21.25 -9.72
C GLY A 365 12.06 22.03 -8.52
N GLU A 366 12.77 23.08 -8.12
CA GLU A 366 12.59 23.74 -6.81
C GLU A 366 11.21 24.38 -6.62
N ALA A 367 10.56 24.85 -7.69
CA ALA A 367 9.17 25.32 -7.68
C ALA A 367 8.16 24.26 -7.16
N SER A 368 8.57 22.99 -7.04
CA SER A 368 7.78 21.92 -6.43
C SER A 368 7.79 21.91 -4.90
N ARG A 369 8.73 22.62 -4.26
CA ARG A 369 8.71 22.92 -2.81
C ARG A 369 7.58 23.90 -2.48
N GLU A 370 7.29 24.80 -3.40
CA GLU A 370 6.26 25.84 -3.28
C GLU A 370 4.90 25.40 -3.84
N ALA A 371 4.87 24.42 -4.74
CA ALA A 371 3.62 23.89 -5.32
C ALA A 371 2.71 23.26 -4.24
N ARG A 372 1.52 23.85 -4.04
CA ARG A 372 0.51 23.36 -3.08
C ARG A 372 -0.79 22.97 -3.81
N PRO A 373 -1.28 21.72 -3.66
CA PRO A 373 -0.54 20.54 -3.17
C PRO A 373 0.55 20.11 -4.17
N LEU A 374 1.60 19.43 -3.68
CA LEU A 374 2.52 18.72 -4.58
C LEU A 374 1.75 17.60 -5.25
N ARG A 375 1.72 17.60 -6.58
CA ARG A 375 0.99 16.65 -7.42
C ARG A 375 1.53 15.23 -7.25
N LEU A 376 0.64 14.24 -7.16
CA LEU A 376 0.94 12.83 -6.91
C LEU A 376 0.35 11.93 -8.00
N ALA A 377 1.13 10.96 -8.48
CA ALA A 377 0.62 9.81 -9.24
C ALA A 377 0.70 8.54 -8.39
N GLY A 378 -0.21 7.58 -8.55
CA GLY A 378 -0.18 6.37 -7.72
C GLY A 378 -1.44 5.51 -7.82
N ARG A 379 -1.59 4.58 -6.87
CA ARG A 379 -2.76 3.71 -6.70
C ARG A 379 -3.14 3.52 -5.23
N VAL A 380 -4.41 3.21 -4.99
CA VAL A 380 -4.95 2.75 -3.70
C VAL A 380 -5.07 1.23 -3.75
N LEU A 381 -4.71 0.56 -2.66
CA LEU A 381 -4.94 -0.87 -2.46
C LEU A 381 -6.17 -1.04 -1.55
N GLU A 382 -7.20 -1.72 -2.04
CA GLU A 382 -8.41 -2.00 -1.25
C GLU A 382 -8.20 -3.26 -0.37
N SER A 383 -7.29 -4.15 -0.78
CA SER A 383 -7.02 -5.45 -0.17
C SER A 383 -5.54 -5.78 0.09
N PHE A 384 -5.14 -5.84 1.38
CA PHE A 384 -3.84 -6.42 1.72
C PHE A 384 -3.84 -7.94 1.83
N ALA A 385 -4.84 -8.56 2.46
CA ALA A 385 -4.74 -9.98 2.79
C ALA A 385 -4.93 -10.90 1.57
N ASP A 386 -5.46 -10.37 0.46
CA ASP A 386 -5.47 -11.07 -0.83
C ASP A 386 -4.09 -10.98 -1.51
N LEU A 387 -3.47 -12.14 -1.73
CA LEU A 387 -2.19 -12.26 -2.43
C LEU A 387 -2.25 -11.73 -3.87
N ARG A 388 -3.35 -11.99 -4.58
CA ARG A 388 -3.54 -11.58 -5.98
C ARG A 388 -3.65 -10.07 -6.10
N GLU A 389 -4.45 -9.40 -5.26
CA GLU A 389 -4.54 -7.94 -5.34
C GLU A 389 -3.18 -7.30 -5.02
N ARG A 390 -2.40 -7.82 -4.07
CA ARG A 390 -1.03 -7.31 -3.82
C ARG A 390 -0.11 -7.44 -5.04
N ILE A 391 -0.16 -8.55 -5.77
CA ILE A 391 0.65 -8.76 -6.99
C ILE A 391 0.17 -7.83 -8.11
N GLU A 392 -1.13 -7.82 -8.40
CA GLU A 392 -1.71 -6.97 -9.44
C GLU A 392 -1.47 -5.48 -9.15
N PHE A 393 -1.59 -5.05 -7.88
CA PHE A 393 -1.26 -3.69 -7.42
C PHE A 393 0.22 -3.35 -7.61
N GLY A 394 1.13 -4.30 -7.37
CA GLY A 394 2.55 -4.12 -7.64
C GLY A 394 2.83 -3.91 -9.13
N ILE A 395 2.23 -4.74 -9.99
CA ILE A 395 2.34 -4.64 -11.45
C ILE A 395 1.72 -3.33 -11.97
N ASP A 396 0.59 -2.89 -11.38
CA ASP A 396 -0.03 -1.60 -11.64
C ASP A 396 0.90 -0.43 -11.27
N LEU A 397 1.55 -0.47 -10.10
CA LEU A 397 2.52 0.54 -9.67
C LEU A 397 3.76 0.57 -10.57
N TYR A 398 4.25 -0.60 -11.00
CA TYR A 398 5.31 -0.69 -12.02
C TYR A 398 4.87 0.00 -13.32
N GLY A 399 3.64 -0.29 -13.77
CA GLY A 399 3.01 0.33 -14.92
C GLY A 399 2.88 1.85 -14.79
N VAL A 400 2.48 2.37 -13.63
CA VAL A 400 2.41 3.82 -13.37
C VAL A 400 3.80 4.46 -13.42
N LEU A 401 4.80 3.82 -12.81
CA LEU A 401 6.14 4.41 -12.63
C LEU A 401 6.95 4.41 -13.93
N PHE A 402 7.02 3.28 -14.63
CA PHE A 402 7.85 3.09 -15.84
C PHE A 402 7.07 3.17 -17.16
N GLY A 403 5.76 2.90 -17.13
CA GLY A 403 4.92 3.00 -18.33
C GLY A 403 4.62 4.44 -18.74
N TYR A 404 4.83 5.43 -17.87
CA TYR A 404 4.61 6.85 -18.13
C TYR A 404 5.89 7.67 -17.92
N PRO A 405 6.65 8.02 -18.98
CA PRO A 405 7.92 8.74 -18.85
C PRO A 405 7.84 10.08 -18.10
N ARG A 406 6.67 10.73 -18.08
CA ARG A 406 6.39 11.93 -17.28
C ARG A 406 6.33 11.68 -15.78
N VAL A 407 5.92 10.48 -15.36
CA VAL A 407 5.94 10.04 -13.96
C VAL A 407 7.36 9.63 -13.58
N LEU A 408 8.02 8.79 -14.41
CA LEU A 408 9.39 8.32 -14.17
C LEU A 408 10.37 9.50 -13.95
N ARG A 409 10.45 10.44 -14.89
CA ARG A 409 11.35 11.61 -14.79
C ARG A 409 11.10 12.42 -13.52
N ALA A 410 9.85 12.57 -13.11
CA ALA A 410 9.46 13.35 -11.96
C ALA A 410 9.77 12.62 -10.64
N ALA A 411 9.48 11.32 -10.55
CA ALA A 411 9.81 10.49 -9.39
C ALA A 411 11.33 10.36 -9.20
N VAL A 412 12.10 10.16 -10.27
CA VAL A 412 13.58 10.11 -10.22
C VAL A 412 14.13 11.47 -9.79
N SER A 413 13.56 12.58 -10.27
CA SER A 413 13.95 13.93 -9.83
C SER A 413 13.65 14.13 -8.35
N PHE A 414 12.47 13.74 -7.86
CA PHE A 414 12.13 13.77 -6.43
C PHE A 414 13.13 12.96 -5.59
N ALA A 415 13.34 11.70 -5.94
CA ALA A 415 14.21 10.78 -5.20
C ALA A 415 15.67 11.26 -5.09
N ARG A 416 16.14 12.05 -6.07
CA ARG A 416 17.48 12.66 -6.06
C ARG A 416 17.61 13.91 -5.17
N HIS A 417 16.54 14.70 -5.00
CA HIS A 417 16.60 16.00 -4.31
C HIS A 417 15.98 16.00 -2.89
N VAL A 418 15.24 14.96 -2.54
CA VAL A 418 14.56 14.82 -1.24
C VAL A 418 15.06 13.55 -0.56
N PRO A 419 15.88 13.63 0.50
CA PRO A 419 16.24 12.49 1.33
C PRO A 419 15.00 11.75 1.84
N HIS A 420 15.14 10.48 2.23
CA HIS A 420 14.03 9.78 2.89
C HIS A 420 14.22 9.80 4.41
N THR A 421 13.22 10.29 5.15
CA THR A 421 13.24 10.34 6.62
C THR A 421 12.27 9.36 7.28
N GLY A 422 11.39 8.73 6.50
CA GLY A 422 10.22 8.02 7.01
C GLY A 422 8.99 8.92 7.27
N SER A 423 9.06 10.24 7.04
CA SER A 423 7.95 11.16 7.30
C SER A 423 7.13 11.49 6.04
N ARG A 424 5.83 11.80 6.18
CA ARG A 424 5.06 12.48 5.11
C ARG A 424 5.55 13.90 4.81
N ALA A 425 6.31 14.52 5.70
CA ALA A 425 6.95 15.80 5.46
C ALA A 425 7.97 15.75 4.31
N ASP A 426 8.50 14.56 3.97
CA ASP A 426 9.29 14.35 2.74
C ASP A 426 8.49 14.79 1.49
N TYR A 427 7.16 14.57 1.48
CA TYR A 427 6.31 14.77 0.30
C TYR A 427 5.51 16.09 0.39
N TRP A 428 4.92 16.38 1.56
CA TRP A 428 4.14 17.60 1.80
C TRP A 428 4.62 18.36 3.06
N PRO A 429 5.81 19.01 3.02
CA PRO A 429 6.35 19.77 4.16
C PRO A 429 5.53 21.02 4.53
N HIS A 430 4.50 21.36 3.73
CA HIS A 430 3.53 22.41 4.02
C HIS A 430 2.20 21.89 4.61
N ARG A 431 2.05 20.57 4.78
CA ARG A 431 0.93 19.94 5.52
C ARG A 431 1.39 19.09 6.69
N PHE A 432 2.63 18.58 6.66
CA PHE A 432 3.20 17.75 7.71
C PHE A 432 4.49 18.35 8.28
N ALA A 433 4.70 18.13 9.59
CA ALA A 433 5.93 18.44 10.31
C ALA A 433 6.46 17.19 11.02
N THR A 434 7.79 17.06 11.11
CA THR A 434 8.45 15.93 11.82
C THR A 434 8.38 16.05 13.33
N ARG A 435 8.09 17.24 13.87
CA ARG A 435 8.01 17.53 15.30
C ARG A 435 6.69 18.20 15.63
N ALA A 436 6.17 17.90 16.81
CA ALA A 436 4.97 18.55 17.31
C ALA A 436 5.27 20.02 17.61
N ASN A 437 4.40 20.93 17.14
CA ASN A 437 4.37 22.30 17.65
C ASN A 437 3.99 22.22 19.14
N GLY A 438 4.78 22.84 20.03
CA GLY A 438 4.59 22.76 21.50
C GLY A 438 3.31 23.39 22.07
N LYS A 439 2.31 23.70 21.22
CA LYS A 439 0.97 24.13 21.62
C LYS A 439 0.14 22.89 21.99
N ASN A 440 0.10 22.52 23.26
CA ASN A 440 -0.82 21.49 23.75
C ASN A 440 -2.18 22.13 24.13
N GLY A 441 -3.29 21.50 23.75
CA GLY A 441 -4.65 21.90 24.15
C GLY A 441 -5.59 22.29 23.00
N GLU A 442 -6.84 22.62 23.34
CA GLU A 442 -7.94 22.77 22.37
C GLU A 442 -7.71 23.87 21.32
N PHE A 443 -6.94 24.90 21.64
CA PHE A 443 -6.54 25.95 20.68
C PHE A 443 -5.70 25.41 19.51
N ALA A 444 -4.82 24.42 19.75
CA ALA A 444 -4.03 23.81 18.69
C ALA A 444 -4.90 22.95 17.77
N GLU A 445 -5.88 22.24 18.34
CA GLU A 445 -6.85 21.45 17.58
C GLU A 445 -7.78 22.35 16.75
N ALA A 446 -8.15 23.52 17.25
CA ALA A 446 -8.88 24.54 16.50
C ALA A 446 -8.03 25.13 15.34
N GLU A 447 -6.74 25.41 15.55
CA GLU A 447 -5.83 25.81 14.46
C GLU A 447 -5.65 24.69 13.41
N GLN A 448 -5.53 23.43 13.83
CA GLN A 448 -5.45 22.27 12.93
C GLN A 448 -6.76 22.04 12.16
N ALA A 449 -7.92 22.23 12.79
CA ALA A 449 -9.23 22.15 12.14
C ALA A 449 -9.44 23.28 11.12
N ALA A 450 -8.96 24.49 11.42
CA ALA A 450 -8.91 25.62 10.48
C ALA A 450 -7.89 25.41 9.34
N GLY A 451 -6.96 24.47 9.48
CA GLY A 451 -5.90 24.20 8.51
C GLY A 451 -4.64 25.07 8.66
N ASN A 452 -4.53 25.81 9.78
CA ASN A 452 -3.48 26.80 10.04
C ASN A 452 -2.19 26.21 10.64
N SER A 453 -2.26 24.99 11.21
CA SER A 453 -1.08 24.25 11.71
C SER A 453 -0.84 22.97 10.88
N PRO A 454 0.42 22.58 10.64
CA PRO A 454 0.76 21.29 10.04
C PRO A 454 0.43 20.14 11.00
N TRP A 455 0.23 18.96 10.42
CA TRP A 455 -0.02 17.71 11.13
C TRP A 455 1.30 17.01 11.47
N LEU A 456 1.37 16.34 12.62
CA LEU A 456 2.53 15.53 12.99
C LEU A 456 2.66 14.28 12.10
N SER A 457 3.84 14.07 11.53
CA SER A 457 4.27 12.80 10.93
C SER A 457 5.78 12.70 11.20
N PRO A 458 6.23 12.01 12.26
CA PRO A 458 7.62 12.05 12.73
C PRO A 458 8.60 11.42 11.73
N SER A 459 9.91 11.66 11.90
CA SER A 459 10.92 10.83 11.21
C SER A 459 10.95 9.42 11.81
N LEU A 460 11.47 8.44 11.07
CA LEU A 460 11.52 7.05 11.53
C LEU A 460 12.28 6.91 12.86
N ALA A 461 13.40 7.61 13.01
CA ALA A 461 14.22 7.58 14.22
C ALA A 461 13.58 8.31 15.42
N GLU A 462 12.72 9.31 15.18
CA GLU A 462 11.93 9.96 16.25
C GLU A 462 10.71 9.10 16.62
N ALA A 463 10.19 8.30 15.69
CA ALA A 463 9.03 7.43 15.91
C ALA A 463 9.40 6.10 16.58
N TRP A 464 10.39 5.39 16.07
CA TRP A 464 10.67 4.00 16.40
C TRP A 464 12.19 3.75 16.50
N PRO A 465 12.66 3.04 17.56
CA PRO A 465 14.03 2.57 17.59
C PRO A 465 14.23 1.48 16.53
N ASP A 466 15.47 1.31 16.06
CA ASP A 466 15.87 0.16 15.25
C ASP A 466 15.60 -1.15 16.01
N ARG A 467 15.20 -2.20 15.29
CA ARG A 467 14.87 -3.51 15.88
C ARG A 467 15.41 -4.65 15.01
N PRO A 468 15.91 -5.74 15.61
CA PRO A 468 16.22 -6.93 14.85
C PRO A 468 14.95 -7.51 14.24
N LEU A 469 15.05 -8.02 13.01
CA LEU A 469 13.99 -8.79 12.39
C LEU A 469 13.78 -10.08 13.18
N SER A 470 12.53 -10.49 13.37
CA SER A 470 12.22 -11.79 13.96
C SER A 470 12.60 -12.90 12.98
N GLU A 471 13.12 -14.01 13.48
CA GLU A 471 13.39 -15.20 12.67
C GLU A 471 12.08 -15.72 12.04
N THR A 472 12.17 -16.16 10.78
CA THR A 472 11.02 -16.67 10.01
C THR A 472 11.39 -17.97 9.33
N ARG A 473 10.37 -18.80 9.05
CA ARG A 473 10.54 -20.07 8.34
C ARG A 473 11.28 -19.89 7.00
N GLU A 474 12.45 -20.50 6.89
CA GLU A 474 13.19 -20.60 5.63
C GLU A 474 12.63 -21.78 4.85
N GLN A 475 11.57 -21.49 4.10
CA GLN A 475 10.85 -22.40 3.21
C GLN A 475 10.61 -21.67 1.88
N ASP A 476 10.73 -22.40 0.77
CA ASP A 476 10.29 -21.91 -0.54
C ASP A 476 8.76 -21.95 -0.67
N TRP A 477 8.20 -20.91 -1.26
CA TRP A 477 6.78 -20.77 -1.55
C TRP A 477 6.41 -21.39 -2.91
N TYR A 478 7.36 -21.52 -3.84
CA TYR A 478 7.11 -21.99 -5.20
C TYR A 478 6.84 -23.50 -5.24
N ARG A 479 5.79 -23.91 -5.95
CA ARG A 479 5.25 -25.29 -5.96
C ARG A 479 4.59 -25.69 -7.27
N ASP A 480 3.95 -24.73 -7.94
CA ASP A 480 3.17 -24.91 -9.16
C ASP A 480 3.44 -23.75 -10.12
N ARG A 481 2.77 -23.76 -11.28
CA ARG A 481 3.00 -22.78 -12.37
C ARG A 481 2.05 -21.58 -12.36
N GLU A 482 1.09 -21.47 -11.44
CA GLU A 482 0.13 -20.35 -11.41
C GLU A 482 0.83 -19.00 -11.22
N ALA A 483 1.98 -18.99 -10.55
CA ALA A 483 2.86 -17.82 -10.41
C ALA A 483 3.36 -17.23 -11.75
N LEU A 484 3.33 -18.00 -12.84
CA LEU A 484 3.75 -17.55 -14.18
C LEU A 484 2.67 -16.76 -14.92
N ASP A 485 1.38 -16.89 -14.54
CA ASP A 485 0.27 -16.17 -15.20
C ASP A 485 0.33 -14.65 -14.99
N TYR A 486 1.11 -14.20 -14.00
CA TYR A 486 1.41 -12.79 -13.74
C TYR A 486 2.49 -12.21 -14.66
N ILE A 487 3.25 -13.02 -15.40
CA ILE A 487 4.37 -12.56 -16.25
C ILE A 487 3.85 -12.22 -17.65
N GLN A 488 3.51 -10.95 -17.89
CA GLN A 488 2.81 -10.54 -19.12
C GLN A 488 3.06 -9.08 -19.51
N THR A 489 2.73 -8.71 -20.75
CA THR A 489 2.90 -7.32 -21.23
C THR A 489 2.04 -6.33 -20.42
N VAL A 490 2.70 -5.63 -19.49
CA VAL A 490 2.09 -4.72 -18.51
C VAL A 490 1.22 -3.65 -19.18
N ARG A 491 0.04 -3.42 -18.57
CA ARG A 491 -0.98 -2.47 -19.05
C ARG A 491 -1.17 -1.34 -18.01
N PRO A 492 -0.32 -0.30 -18.02
CA PRO A 492 -0.43 0.84 -17.12
C PRO A 492 -1.85 1.41 -16.99
N PRO A 493 -2.31 1.69 -15.76
CA PRO A 493 -3.68 2.15 -15.51
C PRO A 493 -3.86 3.61 -15.97
N ARG A 494 -5.04 3.92 -16.53
CA ARG A 494 -5.31 5.23 -17.16
C ARG A 494 -5.66 6.35 -16.17
N ILE A 495 -6.11 6.00 -14.97
CA ILE A 495 -6.37 6.93 -13.86
C ILE A 495 -5.22 6.74 -12.88
N VAL A 496 -4.47 7.82 -12.66
CA VAL A 496 -3.22 7.76 -11.88
C VAL A 496 -3.05 8.93 -10.91
N ASP A 497 -3.71 10.06 -11.12
CA ASP A 497 -3.53 11.22 -10.25
C ASP A 497 -4.28 11.04 -8.92
N LEU A 498 -3.52 10.88 -7.83
CA LEU A 498 -4.05 10.72 -6.46
C LEU A 498 -3.94 12.01 -5.63
N THR A 499 -3.59 13.15 -6.21
CA THR A 499 -3.30 14.39 -5.46
C THR A 499 -4.44 14.78 -4.50
N HIS A 500 -5.70 14.63 -4.95
CA HIS A 500 -6.87 14.96 -4.14
C HIS A 500 -7.30 13.82 -3.21
N GLU A 501 -7.21 12.56 -3.65
CA GLU A 501 -7.54 11.40 -2.81
C GLU A 501 -6.59 11.26 -1.61
N HIS A 502 -5.31 11.63 -1.78
CA HIS A 502 -4.31 11.60 -0.71
C HIS A 502 -4.59 12.63 0.38
N LEU A 503 -5.12 13.80 -0.01
CA LEU A 503 -5.55 14.83 0.94
C LEU A 503 -6.90 14.46 1.57
N LEU A 504 -7.82 13.88 0.80
CA LEU A 504 -9.11 13.38 1.28
C LEU A 504 -8.94 12.28 2.34
N GLY A 505 -8.00 11.36 2.17
CA GLY A 505 -7.68 10.33 3.18
C GLY A 505 -7.28 10.92 4.54
N GLN A 506 -6.56 12.04 4.55
CA GLN A 506 -6.19 12.74 5.79
C GLN A 506 -7.39 13.47 6.43
N TYR A 507 -8.26 14.09 5.64
CA TYR A 507 -9.52 14.66 6.17
C TYR A 507 -10.49 13.57 6.66
N LYS A 508 -10.53 12.39 6.03
CA LYS A 508 -11.28 11.22 6.51
C LYS A 508 -10.75 10.74 7.87
N LEU A 509 -9.43 10.63 8.04
CA LEU A 509 -8.80 10.32 9.34
C LEU A 509 -9.14 11.36 10.42
N GLN A 510 -9.00 12.65 10.11
CA GLN A 510 -9.40 13.76 11.00
C GLN A 510 -10.87 13.66 11.39
N THR A 511 -11.77 13.35 10.45
CA THR A 511 -13.20 13.15 10.70
C THR A 511 -13.44 11.98 11.66
N ALA A 512 -12.77 10.84 11.44
CA ALA A 512 -12.91 9.66 12.31
C ALA A 512 -12.47 9.95 13.75
N VAL A 513 -11.38 10.70 13.95
CA VAL A 513 -10.90 11.14 15.27
C VAL A 513 -11.93 12.02 15.98
N LEU A 514 -12.48 13.00 15.27
CA LEU A 514 -13.47 13.94 15.81
C LEU A 514 -14.78 13.23 16.18
N LEU A 515 -15.24 12.30 15.34
CA LEU A 515 -16.40 11.45 15.64
C LEU A 515 -16.15 10.57 16.88
N ALA A 516 -15.01 9.87 16.94
CA ALA A 516 -14.67 9.01 18.08
C ALA A 516 -14.65 9.79 19.40
N ARG A 517 -14.09 11.01 19.42
CA ARG A 517 -14.13 11.91 20.60
C ARG A 517 -15.55 12.33 20.95
N SER A 518 -16.40 12.62 19.97
CA SER A 518 -17.81 12.96 20.19
C SER A 518 -18.57 11.82 20.89
N PHE A 519 -18.43 10.58 20.40
CA PHE A 519 -19.04 9.40 21.04
C PHE A 519 -18.50 9.16 22.46
N MET A 520 -17.19 9.29 22.69
CA MET A 520 -16.60 9.18 24.04
C MET A 520 -17.12 10.25 25.00
N ASN A 521 -17.26 11.49 24.55
CA ASN A 521 -17.78 12.60 25.36
C ASN A 521 -19.27 12.40 25.69
N GLY A 522 -20.11 12.04 24.72
CA GLY A 522 -21.52 11.73 24.95
C GLY A 522 -21.72 10.56 25.92
N ALA A 523 -20.89 9.51 25.81
CA ALA A 523 -20.89 8.38 26.73
C ALA A 523 -20.44 8.77 28.16
N ARG A 524 -19.56 9.77 28.31
CA ARG A 524 -19.17 10.32 29.61
C ARG A 524 -20.29 11.16 30.23
N SER A 525 -20.91 12.09 29.48
CA SER A 525 -22.01 12.93 29.97
C SER A 525 -23.17 12.09 30.52
N ARG A 526 -23.56 11.03 29.79
CA ARG A 526 -24.58 10.05 30.20
C ARG A 526 -24.21 9.24 31.44
N ARG A 527 -22.92 9.10 31.78
CA ARG A 527 -22.46 8.43 33.02
C ARG A 527 -22.33 9.40 34.21
N THR A 528 -22.14 10.69 33.98
CA THR A 528 -21.99 11.70 35.03
C THR A 528 -23.31 12.36 35.46
N GLY A 529 -24.46 11.94 34.91
CA GLY A 529 -25.76 12.53 35.23
C GLY A 529 -25.93 13.98 34.77
N LEU A 530 -25.06 14.45 33.87
CA LEU A 530 -25.09 15.78 33.28
C LEU A 530 -25.56 15.63 31.83
N GLY A 531 -26.87 15.73 31.63
CA GLY A 531 -27.57 15.62 30.35
C GLY A 531 -28.93 16.29 30.43
#